data_AF-A0A1J3JII7-F1
#
_entry.id   AF-A0A1J3JII7-F1
#
_cell.length_a   1.000
_cell.length_b   1.000
_cell.length_c   1.000
_cell.angle_alpha   90.00
_cell.angle_beta   90.00
_cell.angle_gamma   90.00
#
_symmetry.space_group_name_H-M   'P 1'
#
loop_
_entity.id
_entity.type
_entity.pdbx_description
1 polymer ?
#
loop_
_entity_poly.entity_id
_entity_poly.type
_entity_poly.pdbx_seq_one_letter_code
_entity_poly.pdbx_strand_id
1 'polypeptide(L)'
;QWMAPEVLRNESADEKSDIYSFGVVLWELATEKIPWETLNSMQVIGAVGFMNQRLEIPKDVDPRWISIMESCWHSDTKLRPTFQELMEKLRDLQRKYTIQFQATRAALLDNSLLKDN
;
A
#
# COMPACT_ATOMS: atom_id res chain seq x y z
N GLN A 1 -13.28 0.31 8.72
CA GLN A 1 -12.82 0.66 7.36
C GLN A 1 -11.41 0.13 7.07
N TRP A 2 -10.46 0.17 8.03
CA TRP A 2 -9.12 -0.42 7.88
C TRP A 2 -8.99 -1.88 8.36
N MET A 3 -9.96 -2.36 9.13
CA MET A 3 -9.90 -3.68 9.78
C MET A 3 -9.86 -4.83 8.77
N ALA A 4 -9.08 -5.86 9.11
CA ALA A 4 -8.98 -7.07 8.34
C ALA A 4 -10.30 -7.89 8.32
N PRO A 5 -10.53 -8.71 7.28
CA PRO A 5 -11.76 -9.50 7.14
C PRO A 5 -12.04 -10.38 8.36
N GLU A 6 -11.02 -11.05 8.90
CA GLU A 6 -11.15 -11.91 10.08
C GLU A 6 -11.60 -11.12 11.33
N VAL A 7 -11.08 -9.91 11.53
CA VAL A 7 -11.48 -9.06 12.66
C VAL A 7 -12.92 -8.57 12.48
N LEU A 8 -13.31 -8.22 11.25
CA LEU A 8 -14.70 -7.85 10.92
C LEU A 8 -15.69 -9.01 11.12
N ARG A 9 -15.22 -10.26 10.99
CA ARG A 9 -15.99 -11.49 11.29
C ARG A 9 -15.94 -11.89 12.77
N ASN A 10 -15.33 -11.07 13.63
CA ASN A 10 -15.15 -11.36 15.06
C ASN A 10 -14.33 -12.66 15.31
N GLU A 11 -13.40 -12.96 14.41
CA GLU A 11 -12.40 -14.02 14.57
C GLU A 11 -11.15 -13.47 15.29
N SER A 12 -10.20 -14.35 15.62
CA SER A 12 -8.96 -13.96 16.29
C SER A 12 -8.15 -12.98 15.44
N ALA A 13 -7.79 -11.84 16.06
CA ALA A 13 -6.83 -10.91 15.50
C ALA A 13 -5.39 -11.31 15.91
N ASP A 14 -4.46 -11.16 14.98
CA ASP A 14 -3.02 -11.36 15.21
C ASP A 14 -2.21 -10.30 14.42
N GLU A 15 -0.88 -10.45 14.39
CA GLU A 15 0.00 -9.56 13.61
C GLU A 15 -0.45 -9.46 12.14
N LYS A 16 -1.02 -10.51 11.55
CA LYS A 16 -1.46 -10.50 10.15
C LYS A 16 -2.69 -9.63 9.94
N SER A 17 -3.51 -9.39 10.96
CA SER A 17 -4.59 -8.41 10.93
C SER A 17 -4.05 -6.97 10.92
N ASP A 18 -2.95 -6.71 11.62
CA ASP A 18 -2.26 -5.40 11.57
C ASP A 18 -1.61 -5.16 10.21
N ILE A 19 -1.01 -6.20 9.61
CA ILE A 19 -0.43 -6.15 8.25
C ILE A 19 -1.49 -5.78 7.21
N TYR A 20 -2.70 -6.35 7.31
CA TYR A 20 -3.82 -5.96 6.44
C TYR A 20 -4.13 -4.48 6.60
N SER A 21 -4.30 -4.02 7.85
CA SER A 21 -4.64 -2.63 8.15
C SER A 21 -3.58 -1.66 7.63
N PHE A 22 -2.30 -2.03 7.73
CA PHE A 22 -1.19 -1.29 7.15
C PHE A 22 -1.29 -1.19 5.62
N GLY A 23 -1.67 -2.27 4.93
CA GLY A 23 -1.95 -2.25 3.49
C GLY A 23 -3.05 -1.25 3.10
N VAL A 24 -4.11 -1.16 3.90
CA VAL A 24 -5.19 -0.17 3.71
C VAL A 24 -4.70 1.26 3.94
N VAL A 25 -3.84 1.49 4.94
CA VAL A 25 -3.20 2.80 5.16
C VAL A 25 -2.31 3.20 3.97
N LEU A 26 -1.53 2.27 3.42
CA LEU A 26 -0.73 2.55 2.22
C LEU A 26 -1.62 2.94 1.03
N TRP A 27 -2.78 2.30 0.88
CA TRP A 27 -3.76 2.67 -0.14
C TRP A 27 -4.33 4.07 0.08
N GLU A 28 -4.69 4.40 1.32
CA GLU A 28 -5.16 5.73 1.69
C GLU A 28 -4.12 6.81 1.37
N LEU A 29 -2.84 6.56 1.69
CA LEU A 29 -1.75 7.48 1.37
C LEU A 29 -1.51 7.61 -0.14
N ALA A 30 -1.60 6.50 -0.89
CA ALA A 30 -1.37 6.51 -2.34
C ALA A 30 -2.50 7.17 -3.12
N THR A 31 -3.72 7.16 -2.59
CA THR A 31 -4.91 7.67 -3.27
C THR A 31 -5.46 8.97 -2.69
N GLU A 32 -5.01 9.35 -1.49
CA GLU A 32 -5.52 10.47 -0.68
C GLU A 32 -7.03 10.37 -0.40
N LYS A 33 -7.57 9.14 -0.33
CA LYS A 33 -8.99 8.86 -0.12
C LYS A 33 -9.25 8.09 1.17
N ILE A 34 -10.46 8.25 1.71
CA ILE A 34 -10.92 7.46 2.85
C ILE A 34 -11.34 6.05 2.38
N PRO A 35 -10.81 4.97 2.98
CA PRO A 35 -11.20 3.60 2.63
C PRO A 35 -12.70 3.38 2.82
N TRP A 36 -13.37 2.89 1.77
CA TRP A 36 -14.80 2.58 1.79
C TRP A 36 -15.68 3.78 2.19
N GLU A 37 -15.32 4.99 1.77
CA GLU A 37 -16.01 6.23 2.16
C GLU A 37 -17.52 6.23 1.87
N THR A 38 -17.97 5.46 0.86
CA THR A 38 -19.38 5.36 0.46
C THR A 38 -20.17 4.29 1.23
N LEU A 39 -19.51 3.51 2.09
CA LEU A 39 -20.12 2.42 2.85
C LEU A 39 -20.20 2.77 4.34
N ASN A 40 -21.34 2.46 4.97
CA ASN A 40 -21.45 2.49 6.42
C ASN A 40 -20.77 1.26 7.07
N SER A 41 -20.63 1.28 8.40
CA SER A 41 -19.94 0.21 9.15
C SER A 41 -20.49 -1.20 8.88
N MET A 42 -21.81 -1.36 8.80
CA MET A 42 -22.44 -2.66 8.53
C MET A 42 -22.18 -3.13 7.10
N GLN A 43 -22.21 -2.21 6.14
CA GLN A 43 -21.87 -2.51 4.74
C GLN A 43 -20.39 -2.90 4.59
N VAL A 44 -19.48 -2.25 5.32
CA VAL A 44 -18.05 -2.62 5.33
C VAL A 44 -17.86 -4.04 5.88
N ILE A 45 -18.54 -4.40 6.96
CA ILE A 45 -18.51 -5.78 7.50
C ILE A 45 -18.94 -6.79 6.42
N GLY A 46 -20.06 -6.53 5.74
CA GLY A 46 -20.54 -7.38 4.64
C GLY A 46 -19.55 -7.47 3.47
N ALA A 47 -19.17 -6.32 2.93
CA ALA A 47 -18.29 -6.21 1.76
C ALA A 47 -16.91 -6.84 1.97
N VAL A 48 -16.25 -6.47 3.06
CA VAL A 48 -14.85 -6.87 3.33
C VAL A 48 -14.80 -8.20 4.05
N GLY A 49 -15.62 -8.36 5.10
CA GLY A 49 -15.64 -9.56 5.93
C GLY A 49 -16.18 -10.79 5.21
N PHE A 50 -17.23 -10.65 4.38
CA PHE A 50 -17.94 -11.80 3.83
C PHE A 50 -17.90 -11.90 2.29
N MET A 51 -17.80 -10.78 1.57
CA MET A 51 -17.80 -10.76 0.10
C MET A 51 -16.40 -10.69 -0.52
N ASN A 52 -15.36 -10.66 0.30
CA ASN A 52 -13.96 -10.54 -0.13
C ASN A 52 -13.71 -9.33 -1.06
N GLN A 53 -14.47 -8.25 -0.90
CA GLN A 53 -14.26 -7.02 -1.68
C GLN A 53 -12.89 -6.41 -1.34
N ARG A 54 -12.27 -5.74 -2.31
CA ARG A 54 -10.98 -5.02 -2.17
C ARG A 54 -11.11 -3.59 -2.68
N LEU A 55 -10.25 -2.73 -2.15
CA LEU A 55 -10.14 -1.34 -2.61
C LEU A 55 -9.55 -1.33 -4.03
N GLU A 56 -10.11 -0.50 -4.89
CA GLU A 56 -9.60 -0.33 -6.25
C GLU A 56 -8.31 0.51 -6.21
N ILE A 57 -7.24 0.02 -6.81
CA ILE A 57 -5.98 0.76 -6.93
C ILE A 57 -5.93 1.43 -8.32
N PRO A 58 -5.77 2.77 -8.38
CA PRO A 58 -5.56 3.47 -9.65
C PRO A 58 -4.32 2.96 -10.41
N LYS A 59 -4.40 2.91 -11.74
CA LYS A 59 -3.35 2.33 -12.60
C LYS A 59 -2.07 3.18 -12.68
N ASP A 60 -2.14 4.43 -12.25
CA ASP A 60 -1.04 5.39 -12.19
C ASP A 60 -0.20 5.28 -10.91
N VAL A 61 -0.65 4.48 -9.93
CA VAL A 61 0.17 4.15 -8.76
C VAL A 61 1.35 3.28 -9.18
N ASP A 62 2.54 3.57 -8.64
CA ASP A 62 3.74 2.78 -8.92
C ASP A 62 3.49 1.27 -8.64
N PRO A 63 3.74 0.38 -9.62
CA PRO A 63 3.50 -1.06 -9.48
C PRO A 63 4.18 -1.69 -8.25
N ARG A 64 5.27 -1.10 -7.77
CA ARG A 64 5.98 -1.55 -6.58
C ARG A 64 5.19 -1.30 -5.30
N TRP A 65 4.45 -0.20 -5.23
CA TRP A 65 3.52 0.09 -4.14
C TRP A 65 2.26 -0.79 -4.25
N ILE A 66 1.74 -0.99 -5.47
CA ILE A 66 0.61 -1.91 -5.72
C ILE A 66 0.93 -3.30 -5.17
N SER A 67 2.09 -3.85 -5.52
CA SER A 67 2.52 -5.17 -5.04
C SER A 67 2.60 -5.28 -3.51
N ILE A 68 3.03 -4.22 -2.81
CA ILE A 68 3.08 -4.21 -1.34
C ILE A 68 1.66 -4.21 -0.77
N MET A 69 0.79 -3.30 -1.22
CA MET A 69 -0.61 -3.23 -0.78
C MET A 69 -1.33 -4.56 -1.00
N GLU A 70 -1.16 -5.15 -2.19
CA GLU A 70 -1.71 -6.45 -2.56
C GLU A 70 -1.26 -7.59 -1.67
N SER A 71 0.03 -7.64 -1.32
CA SER A 71 0.53 -8.64 -0.39
C SER A 71 -0.04 -8.46 1.04
N CYS A 72 -0.26 -7.23 1.48
CA CYS A 72 -0.77 -6.94 2.81
C CYS A 72 -2.22 -7.41 3.00
N TRP A 73 -3.07 -7.26 1.99
CA TRP A 73 -4.49 -7.65 2.06
C TRP A 73 -4.83 -8.98 1.35
N HIS A 74 -3.86 -9.88 1.31
CA HIS A 74 -4.04 -11.24 0.80
C HIS A 74 -5.15 -11.96 1.59
N SER A 75 -6.00 -12.74 0.90
CA SER A 75 -7.15 -13.44 1.51
C SER A 75 -6.72 -14.49 2.52
N ASP A 76 -5.68 -15.26 2.20
CA ASP A 76 -5.01 -16.15 3.15
C ASP A 76 -4.09 -15.32 4.07
N THR A 77 -4.37 -15.35 5.37
CA THR A 77 -3.62 -14.63 6.41
C THR A 77 -2.16 -15.07 6.46
N LYS A 78 -1.86 -16.34 6.14
CA LYS A 78 -0.51 -16.91 6.19
C LYS A 78 0.39 -16.41 5.06
N LEU A 79 -0.23 -15.98 3.96
CA LEU A 79 0.48 -15.45 2.79
C LEU A 79 0.71 -13.94 2.87
N ARG A 80 0.10 -13.26 3.86
CA ARG A 80 0.44 -11.88 4.16
C ARG A 80 1.89 -11.83 4.69
N PRO A 81 2.68 -10.80 4.34
CA PRO A 81 4.05 -10.68 4.81
C PRO A 81 4.11 -10.43 6.32
N THR A 82 5.31 -10.52 6.89
CA THR A 82 5.66 -9.99 8.21
C THR A 82 6.06 -8.52 8.09
N PHE A 83 6.06 -7.79 9.20
CA PHE A 83 6.61 -6.42 9.19
C PHE A 83 8.09 -6.39 8.82
N GLN A 84 8.85 -7.43 9.14
CA GLN A 84 10.27 -7.52 8.76
C GLN A 84 10.42 -7.54 7.23
N GLU A 85 9.67 -8.40 6.54
CA GLU A 85 9.70 -8.48 5.07
C GLU A 85 9.21 -7.18 4.42
N LEU A 86 8.19 -6.54 5.00
CA LEU A 86 7.72 -5.23 4.54
C LEU A 86 8.81 -4.16 4.68
N MET A 87 9.49 -4.11 5.83
CA MET A 87 10.56 -3.16 6.07
C MET A 87 11.74 -3.34 5.11
N GLU A 88 12.06 -4.58 4.72
CA GLU A 88 13.06 -4.86 3.68
C GLU A 88 12.63 -4.29 2.32
N LYS A 89 11.39 -4.56 1.89
CA LYS A 89 10.82 -4.00 0.65
C LYS A 89 10.81 -2.48 0.66
N LEU A 90 10.40 -1.85 1.76
CA LEU A 90 10.33 -0.40 1.90
C LEU A 90 11.72 0.25 1.84
N ARG A 91 12.73 -0.32 2.51
CA ARG A 91 14.11 0.16 2.43
C ARG A 91 14.67 0.08 1.02
N ASP A 92 14.38 -0.99 0.30
CA ASP A 92 14.78 -1.15 -1.09
C ASP A 92 14.12 -0.12 -2.00
N LEU A 93 12.83 0.19 -1.78
CA LEU A 93 12.15 1.27 -2.51
C LEU A 93 12.76 2.63 -2.19
N GLN A 94 12.97 2.94 -0.91
CA GLN A 94 13.59 4.19 -0.47
C GLN A 94 14.96 4.40 -1.13
N ARG A 95 15.80 3.35 -1.17
CA ARG A 95 17.11 3.40 -1.84
C ARG A 95 16.96 3.68 -3.33
N LYS A 96 16.06 2.98 -4.02
CA LYS A 96 15.81 3.18 -5.47
C LYS A 96 15.34 4.61 -5.77
N TYR A 97 14.38 5.14 -5.00
CA TYR A 97 13.91 6.51 -5.17
C TYR A 97 15.00 7.54 -4.89
N THR A 98 15.84 7.32 -3.88
CA THR A 98 16.95 8.22 -3.56
C THR A 98 17.95 8.31 -4.71
N ILE A 99 18.33 7.16 -5.29
CA ILE A 99 19.25 7.09 -6.43
C ILE A 99 18.61 7.75 -7.66
N GLN A 100 17.35 7.44 -7.96
CA GLN A 100 16.64 8.02 -9.10
C GLN A 100 16.54 9.54 -8.96
N PHE A 101 16.18 10.05 -7.79
CA PHE A 101 16.09 11.47 -7.52
C PHE A 101 17.45 12.18 -7.68
N GLN A 102 18.52 11.60 -7.17
CA GLN A 102 19.87 12.13 -7.33
C GLN A 102 20.30 12.17 -8.80
N ALA A 103 20.05 11.09 -9.56
CA ALA A 103 20.37 11.00 -10.97
C ALA A 103 19.58 12.02 -11.81
N THR A 104 18.27 12.13 -11.59
CA THR A 104 17.43 13.12 -12.26
C THR A 104 17.90 14.54 -11.98
N ARG A 105 18.26 14.85 -10.73
CA ARG A 105 18.77 16.17 -10.36
C ARG A 105 20.11 16.49 -11.03
N ALA A 106 21.03 15.53 -11.07
CA ALA A 106 22.32 15.70 -11.74
C ALA A 106 22.16 15.96 -13.25
N ALA A 107 21.29 15.19 -13.92
CA ALA A 107 21.00 15.36 -15.35
C ALA A 107 20.35 16.72 -15.67
N LEU A 108 19.49 17.23 -14.79
CA LEU A 108 18.90 18.57 -14.95
C LEU A 108 19.94 19.68 -14.83
N LEU A 109 20.90 19.56 -13.90
CA LEU A 109 21.99 20.53 -13.74
C LEU A 109 22.95 20.53 -14.93
N ASP A 110 23.30 19.35 -15.45
CA ASP A 110 24.16 19.23 -16.63
C ASP A 110 23.52 19.85 -17.88
N ASN A 111 22.23 19.59 -18.11
CA ASN A 111 21.46 20.18 -19.21
C ASN A 111 21.28 21.71 -19.10
N SER A 112 21.31 22.29 -17.90
CA SER A 112 21.33 23.76 -17.76
C SER A 112 22.69 24.35 -18.15
N LEU A 113 23.79 23.72 -17.74
CA LEU A 113 25.14 24.20 -18.08
C LEU A 113 25.44 24.14 -19.58
N LEU A 114 24.88 23.16 -20.29
CA LEU A 114 25.03 23.03 -21.75
C LEU A 114 24.22 24.08 -22.55
N LYS A 115 23.21 24.71 -21.96
CA LYS A 115 22.40 25.75 -22.63
C LYS A 115 22.95 27.16 -22.47
N ASP A 116 23.83 27.36 -21.49
CA ASP A 116 24.42 28.66 -21.16
C ASP A 116 25.78 28.90 -21.87
N ASN A 117 26.14 28.06 -22.84
CA ASN A 117 27.39 28.10 -23.62
C ASN A 117 27.10 28.01 -25.13
#